data_AF-A0A0M2H4Z0-F1
#
_entry.id   AF-A0A0M2H4Z0-F1
#
_cell.length_a   1.000
_cell.length_b   1.000
_cell.length_c   1.000
_cell.angle_alpha   90.00
_cell.angle_beta   90.00
_cell.angle_gamma   90.00
#
_symmetry.space_group_name_H-M   'P 1'
#
loop_
_entity.id
_entity.type
_entity.pdbx_description
1 polymer ?
#
loop_
_entity_poly.entity_id
_entity_poly.type
_entity_poly.pdbx_seq_one_letter_code
_entity_poly.pdbx_strand_id
1 'polypeptide(L)'
;MTSGRDDDALTWDGDDDPTLDVGADADASRSTPAPVRPLPAGFTAVGRGAGALDDVPEPAPVTGADDTPVAEASVDRAPMGNATLITVGVLGGVYLLYAIGWLIGGLRLQGWRPFLVTDAMYQGSLWLATLAPVLWFATVFLLTRGSAAWVRIVWLIAGVVLLVPWPFVLIGAVGQ
;
A
#
# COMPACT_ATOMS: atom_id res chain seq x y z
N MET A 1 35.91 -14.17 -24.90
CA MET A 1 35.32 -13.30 -23.85
C MET A 1 34.82 -14.26 -22.79
N THR A 2 35.62 -14.45 -21.75
CA THR A 2 35.34 -15.38 -20.64
C THR A 2 34.43 -14.67 -19.65
N SER A 3 33.15 -15.04 -19.60
CA SER A 3 32.26 -14.67 -18.50
C SER A 3 32.85 -15.22 -17.21
N GLY A 4 33.08 -14.33 -16.24
CA GLY A 4 33.72 -14.68 -14.98
C GLY A 4 32.71 -15.32 -14.04
N ARG A 5 33.20 -16.11 -13.08
CA ARG A 5 32.43 -16.71 -11.96
C ARG A 5 31.53 -15.73 -11.20
N ASP A 6 31.76 -14.44 -11.37
CA ASP A 6 31.00 -13.39 -10.72
C ASP A 6 29.57 -13.22 -11.32
N ASP A 7 29.34 -13.71 -12.54
CA ASP A 7 28.02 -13.72 -13.21
C ASP A 7 27.11 -14.86 -12.69
N ASP A 8 27.68 -15.90 -12.07
CA ASP A 8 26.92 -17.05 -11.52
C ASP A 8 26.22 -16.69 -10.20
N ALA A 9 26.72 -15.70 -9.45
CA ALA A 9 26.19 -15.31 -8.15
C ALA A 9 24.80 -14.64 -8.20
N LEU A 10 24.30 -14.27 -9.39
CA LEU A 10 23.02 -13.59 -9.58
C LEU A 10 21.99 -14.43 -10.34
N THR A 11 22.35 -15.65 -10.73
CA THR A 11 21.48 -16.56 -11.49
C THR A 11 21.04 -17.67 -10.54
N TRP A 12 19.80 -17.59 -10.04
CA TRP A 12 19.22 -18.56 -9.10
C TRP A 12 18.88 -19.94 -9.74
N ASP A 13 19.39 -20.22 -10.94
CA ASP A 13 18.87 -21.29 -11.82
C ASP A 13 19.80 -22.51 -11.94
N GLY A 14 20.74 -22.71 -11.02
CA GLY A 14 21.58 -23.89 -11.12
C GLY A 14 22.78 -23.88 -10.19
N ASP A 15 22.52 -24.09 -8.91
CA ASP A 15 23.51 -24.79 -8.09
C ASP A 15 23.36 -26.28 -8.46
N ASP A 16 24.05 -26.71 -9.52
CA ASP A 16 24.12 -28.11 -9.97
C ASP A 16 25.00 -28.91 -8.99
N ASP A 17 24.65 -28.86 -7.70
CA ASP A 17 25.27 -29.66 -6.66
C ASP A 17 24.72 -31.10 -6.78
N PRO A 18 25.56 -32.09 -7.13
CA PRO A 18 25.15 -33.48 -7.26
C PRO A 18 24.71 -34.12 -5.93
N THR A 19 24.81 -33.41 -4.81
CA THR A 19 24.23 -33.82 -3.52
C THR A 19 22.77 -33.38 -3.33
N LEU A 20 22.26 -32.46 -4.18
CA LEU A 20 20.85 -32.07 -4.25
C LEU A 20 20.06 -32.86 -5.31
N ASP A 21 20.75 -33.58 -6.20
CA ASP A 21 20.12 -34.53 -7.12
C ASP A 21 19.61 -35.75 -6.34
N VAL A 22 18.36 -35.65 -5.88
CA VAL A 22 17.60 -36.77 -5.32
C VAL A 22 17.00 -37.64 -6.42
N GLY A 23 17.80 -37.97 -7.45
CA GLY A 23 17.49 -38.97 -8.46
C GLY A 23 16.18 -38.71 -9.21
N ALA A 24 16.12 -37.65 -9.98
CA ALA A 24 15.02 -37.43 -10.92
C ALA A 24 15.34 -38.00 -12.31
N ASP A 25 15.75 -39.26 -12.39
CA ASP A 25 15.69 -40.08 -13.62
C ASP A 25 15.87 -41.57 -13.28
N ALA A 26 15.01 -42.08 -12.40
CA ALA A 26 14.76 -43.50 -12.29
C ALA A 26 13.26 -43.76 -12.12
N ASP A 27 12.64 -44.03 -13.26
CA ASP A 27 11.44 -44.86 -13.41
C ASP A 27 10.07 -44.19 -13.32
N ALA A 28 9.51 -43.94 -14.51
CA ALA A 28 8.11 -43.63 -14.78
C ALA A 28 7.18 -44.83 -14.53
N SER A 29 7.31 -45.53 -13.40
CA SER A 29 6.38 -46.59 -13.01
C SER A 29 6.30 -46.81 -11.50
N ARG A 30 5.16 -46.40 -10.93
CA ARG A 30 4.63 -46.74 -9.60
C ARG A 30 5.31 -46.06 -8.39
N SER A 31 5.03 -44.76 -8.21
CA SER A 31 5.02 -44.14 -6.88
C SER A 31 3.58 -44.09 -6.37
N THR A 32 3.23 -44.99 -5.47
CA THR A 32 2.11 -44.78 -4.54
C THR A 32 2.36 -43.43 -3.84
N PRO A 33 1.39 -42.50 -3.76
CA PRO A 33 1.58 -41.25 -3.04
C PRO A 33 1.95 -41.57 -1.59
N ALA A 34 3.10 -41.08 -1.13
CA ALA A 34 3.43 -41.13 0.30
C ALA A 34 2.34 -40.37 1.06
N PRO A 35 1.87 -40.86 2.23
CA PRO A 35 0.83 -40.19 2.98
C PRO A 35 1.32 -38.81 3.39
N VAL A 36 0.60 -37.78 2.94
CA VAL A 36 0.83 -36.39 3.27
C VAL A 36 0.66 -36.24 4.80
N ARG A 37 1.75 -35.91 5.51
CA ARG A 37 1.68 -35.67 6.95
C ARG A 37 1.08 -34.28 7.21
N PRO A 38 0.13 -34.15 8.16
CA PRO A 38 -0.36 -32.85 8.57
C PRO A 38 0.75 -32.04 9.26
N LEU A 39 0.72 -30.73 9.07
CA LEU A 39 1.64 -29.78 9.69
C LEU A 39 1.35 -29.64 11.20
N PRO A 40 2.36 -29.30 12.03
CA PRO A 40 2.14 -28.93 13.43
C PRO A 40 1.24 -27.71 13.56
N ALA A 41 0.50 -27.61 14.68
CA ALA A 41 -0.35 -26.47 14.97
C ALA A 41 0.45 -25.15 14.93
N GLY A 42 -0.07 -24.14 14.21
CA GLY A 42 0.56 -22.83 14.05
C GLY A 42 1.49 -22.69 12.84
N PHE A 43 1.67 -23.71 12.01
CA PHE A 43 2.45 -23.63 10.77
C PHE A 43 1.56 -23.62 9.52
N THR A 44 1.84 -22.71 8.59
CA THR A 44 1.13 -22.58 7.30
C THR A 44 2.07 -22.90 6.14
N ALA A 45 1.67 -23.79 5.23
CA ALA A 45 2.41 -24.03 3.99
C ALA A 45 2.36 -22.79 3.09
N VAL A 46 3.52 -22.40 2.56
CA VAL A 46 3.64 -21.33 1.55
C VAL A 46 4.34 -21.86 0.32
N GLY A 47 3.91 -21.42 -0.86
CA GLY A 47 4.50 -21.81 -2.15
C GLY A 47 3.60 -22.69 -3.02
N ARG A 48 4.16 -23.15 -4.15
CA ARG A 48 3.43 -23.93 -5.16
C ARG A 48 3.10 -25.32 -4.59
N GLY A 49 1.81 -25.65 -4.50
CA GLY A 49 1.34 -26.93 -3.95
C GLY A 49 0.83 -26.86 -2.50
N ALA A 50 0.83 -25.70 -1.85
CA ALA A 50 0.34 -25.51 -0.49
C ALA A 50 -1.13 -25.97 -0.28
N GLY A 51 -1.99 -25.79 -1.29
CA GLY A 51 -3.41 -26.19 -1.20
C GLY A 51 -3.66 -27.71 -1.14
N ALA A 52 -2.66 -28.55 -1.42
CA ALA A 52 -2.80 -30.00 -1.30
C ALA A 52 -2.88 -30.48 0.16
N LEU A 53 -2.52 -29.62 1.12
CA LEU A 53 -2.56 -29.90 2.56
C LEU A 53 -3.89 -29.51 3.21
N ASP A 54 -4.70 -28.66 2.56
CA ASP A 54 -5.99 -28.19 3.07
C ASP A 54 -7.10 -29.25 2.97
N ASP A 55 -6.92 -30.26 2.12
CA ASP A 55 -7.86 -31.37 1.89
C ASP A 55 -7.65 -32.58 2.83
N VAL A 56 -6.67 -32.52 3.75
CA VAL A 56 -6.41 -33.61 4.70
C VAL A 56 -7.35 -33.48 5.92
N PRO A 57 -8.23 -34.47 6.20
CA PRO A 57 -9.12 -34.41 7.36
C PRO A 57 -8.31 -34.33 8.66
N GLU A 58 -8.59 -33.29 9.44
CA GLU A 58 -7.97 -33.04 10.75
C GLU A 58 -8.26 -34.21 11.71
N PRO A 59 -7.24 -34.87 12.30
CA PRO A 59 -7.46 -35.87 13.32
C PRO A 59 -7.99 -35.22 14.61
N ALA A 60 -9.08 -35.76 15.14
CA ALA A 60 -9.80 -35.24 16.30
C ALA A 60 -8.89 -34.96 17.51
N PRO A 61 -9.11 -33.85 18.24
CA PRO A 61 -8.25 -33.45 19.35
C PRO A 61 -8.45 -34.40 20.54
N VAL A 62 -7.32 -34.93 21.04
CA VAL A 62 -7.25 -35.55 22.37
C VAL A 62 -7.46 -34.44 23.42
N THR A 63 -8.55 -34.54 24.18
CA THR A 63 -8.85 -33.66 25.32
C THR A 63 -7.78 -33.81 26.38
N GLY A 64 -7.01 -32.75 26.62
CA GLY A 64 -6.01 -32.70 27.68
C GLY A 64 -5.59 -31.27 28.01
N ALA A 65 -6.01 -30.85 29.21
CA ALA A 65 -5.47 -29.79 30.05
C ALA A 65 -5.74 -28.32 29.69
N ASP A 66 -6.22 -27.63 30.72
CA ASP A 66 -6.37 -26.19 30.87
C ASP A 66 -5.15 -25.42 30.36
N ASP A 67 -5.38 -24.55 29.38
CA ASP A 67 -4.74 -23.24 29.35
C ASP A 67 -5.70 -22.32 28.60
N THR A 68 -6.18 -21.29 29.29
CA THR A 68 -6.94 -20.22 28.66
C THR A 68 -5.89 -19.24 28.11
N PRO A 69 -5.61 -19.20 26.80
CA PRO A 69 -4.80 -18.11 26.30
C PRO A 69 -5.67 -16.86 26.39
N VAL A 70 -5.22 -15.90 27.19
CA VAL A 70 -5.69 -14.53 27.09
C VAL A 70 -5.32 -14.12 25.66
N ALA A 71 -6.28 -14.23 24.75
CA ALA A 71 -6.14 -13.75 23.40
C ALA A 71 -6.00 -12.23 23.52
N GLU A 72 -4.77 -11.75 23.63
CA GLU A 72 -4.42 -10.44 23.15
C GLU A 72 -4.93 -10.43 21.72
N ALA A 73 -6.05 -9.74 21.50
CA ALA A 73 -6.51 -9.41 20.18
C ALA A 73 -5.46 -8.49 19.58
N SER A 74 -4.37 -9.08 19.08
CA SER A 74 -3.62 -8.53 17.98
C SER A 74 -4.67 -8.30 16.91
N VAL A 75 -5.15 -7.07 16.83
CA VAL A 75 -5.99 -6.63 15.73
C VAL A 75 -5.09 -6.77 14.51
N ASP A 76 -5.19 -7.93 13.87
CA ASP A 76 -4.39 -8.33 12.74
C ASP A 76 -4.81 -7.41 11.59
N ARG A 77 -4.18 -6.23 11.57
CA ARG A 77 -4.56 -5.14 10.68
C ARG A 77 -3.99 -5.54 9.34
N ALA A 78 -4.85 -6.15 8.52
CA ALA A 78 -4.50 -6.58 7.19
C ALA A 78 -3.66 -5.50 6.48
N PRO A 79 -2.46 -5.85 5.98
CA PRO A 79 -1.57 -4.87 5.37
C PRO A 79 -2.24 -4.20 4.16
N MET A 80 -1.99 -2.90 3.99
CA MET A 80 -2.54 -2.17 2.84
C MET A 80 -2.00 -2.77 1.54
N GLY A 81 -2.89 -3.19 0.64
CA GLY A 81 -2.50 -3.69 -0.67
C GLY A 81 -1.74 -2.65 -1.51
N ASN A 82 -0.81 -3.10 -2.34
CA ASN A 82 0.06 -2.25 -3.16
C ASN A 82 -0.71 -1.22 -3.99
N ALA A 83 -1.82 -1.61 -4.61
CA ALA A 83 -2.66 -0.70 -5.39
C ALA A 83 -3.21 0.47 -4.56
N THR A 84 -3.59 0.21 -3.30
CA THR A 84 -4.08 1.25 -2.38
C THR A 84 -2.95 2.21 -2.01
N LEU A 85 -1.73 1.71 -1.77
CA LEU A 85 -0.57 2.57 -1.48
C LEU A 85 -0.24 3.48 -2.65
N ILE A 86 -0.21 2.93 -3.86
CA ILE A 86 0.02 3.71 -5.10
C ILE A 86 -1.08 4.77 -5.24
N THR A 87 -2.34 4.39 -5.08
CA THR A 87 -3.48 5.31 -5.19
C THR A 87 -3.39 6.45 -4.18
N VAL A 88 -3.07 6.13 -2.92
CA VAL A 88 -2.89 7.14 -1.86
C VAL A 88 -1.69 8.04 -2.16
N GLY A 89 -0.60 7.48 -2.68
CA GLY A 89 0.58 8.25 -3.10
C GLY A 89 0.26 9.23 -4.23
N VAL A 90 -0.41 8.77 -5.28
CA VAL A 90 -0.86 9.62 -6.40
C VAL A 90 -1.80 10.71 -5.92
N LEU A 91 -2.81 10.37 -5.11
CA LEU A 91 -3.73 11.36 -4.55
C LEU A 91 -2.97 12.37 -3.67
N GLY A 92 -2.08 11.90 -2.79
CA GLY A 92 -1.22 12.77 -1.98
C GLY A 92 -0.38 13.73 -2.82
N GLY A 93 0.17 13.26 -3.94
CA GLY A 93 0.84 14.08 -4.94
C GLY A 93 -0.08 15.15 -5.54
N VAL A 94 -1.32 14.82 -5.88
CA VAL A 94 -2.32 15.80 -6.36
C VAL A 94 -2.61 16.88 -5.31
N TYR A 95 -2.80 16.50 -4.04
CA TYR A 95 -2.99 17.46 -2.94
C TYR A 95 -1.77 18.36 -2.75
N LEU A 96 -0.55 17.82 -2.89
CA LEU A 96 0.68 18.61 -2.83
C LEU A 96 0.77 19.61 -4.00
N LEU A 97 0.43 19.17 -5.22
CA LEU A 97 0.35 20.05 -6.38
C LEU A 97 -0.70 21.16 -6.18
N TYR A 98 -1.83 20.88 -5.55
CA TYR A 98 -2.81 21.91 -5.21
C TYR A 98 -2.27 22.91 -4.19
N ALA A 99 -1.57 22.45 -3.13
CA ALA A 99 -0.93 23.35 -2.18
C ALA A 99 0.05 24.29 -2.89
N ILE A 100 0.88 23.76 -3.80
CA ILE A 100 1.81 24.54 -4.63
C ILE A 100 1.04 25.52 -5.54
N GLY A 101 -0.03 25.07 -6.19
CA GLY A 101 -0.86 25.90 -7.06
C GLY A 101 -1.51 27.07 -6.31
N TRP A 102 -2.00 26.83 -5.10
CA TRP A 102 -2.52 27.88 -4.20
C TRP A 102 -1.43 28.86 -3.77
N LEU A 103 -0.24 28.35 -3.43
CA LEU A 103 0.89 29.19 -3.06
C LEU A 103 1.34 30.09 -4.21
N ILE A 104 1.54 29.53 -5.41
CA ILE A 104 1.97 30.30 -6.59
C ILE A 104 0.87 31.27 -7.04
N GLY A 105 -0.38 30.84 -7.06
CA GLY A 105 -1.51 31.70 -7.46
C GLY A 105 -1.75 32.84 -6.47
N GLY A 106 -1.64 32.57 -5.16
CA GLY A 106 -1.58 33.60 -4.12
C GLY A 106 -0.36 34.50 -4.30
N LEU A 107 0.80 33.92 -4.61
CA LEU A 107 2.03 34.57 -5.10
C LEU A 107 1.71 35.71 -6.10
N ARG A 108 1.01 35.32 -7.16
CA ARG A 108 0.69 36.16 -8.31
C ARG A 108 -0.28 37.31 -7.97
N LEU A 109 -1.26 37.08 -7.08
CA LEU A 109 -2.21 38.12 -6.66
C LEU A 109 -1.57 39.21 -5.79
N GLN A 110 -0.40 38.96 -5.21
CA GLN A 110 0.27 39.90 -4.31
C GLN A 110 0.56 41.26 -4.96
N GLY A 111 0.77 41.32 -6.27
CA GLY A 111 1.00 42.58 -7.00
C GLY A 111 -0.25 43.43 -7.19
N TRP A 112 -1.45 42.85 -7.02
CA TRP A 112 -2.75 43.50 -7.21
C TRP A 112 -3.42 43.88 -5.88
N ARG A 113 -2.69 43.70 -4.77
CA ARG A 113 -3.12 43.94 -3.38
C ARG A 113 -3.74 45.29 -3.03
N PRO A 114 -3.40 46.45 -3.64
CA PRO A 114 -3.74 47.74 -3.04
C PRO A 114 -5.23 48.06 -2.85
N PHE A 115 -6.16 47.26 -3.37
CA PHE A 115 -7.56 47.67 -3.51
C PHE A 115 -8.61 46.80 -2.78
N LEU A 116 -8.23 45.74 -2.07
CA LEU A 116 -9.22 44.71 -1.65
C LEU A 116 -9.22 44.35 -0.15
N VAL A 117 -8.07 44.22 0.53
CA VAL A 117 -7.98 43.67 1.90
C VAL A 117 -6.71 44.18 2.62
N THR A 118 -6.70 44.21 3.96
CA THR A 118 -5.50 44.49 4.77
C THR A 118 -4.44 43.37 4.62
N ASP A 119 -3.15 43.72 4.74
CA ASP A 119 -2.05 42.76 4.54
C ASP A 119 -2.16 41.50 5.41
N ALA A 120 -2.57 41.65 6.67
CA ALA A 120 -2.70 40.54 7.60
C ALA A 120 -3.78 39.55 7.17
N MET A 121 -4.92 40.05 6.70
CA MET A 121 -6.07 39.24 6.31
C MET A 121 -5.81 38.54 4.96
N TYR A 122 -5.09 39.21 4.04
CA TYR A 122 -4.56 38.55 2.84
C TYR A 122 -3.60 37.41 3.19
N GLN A 123 -2.59 37.69 4.03
CA GLN A 123 -1.58 36.70 4.39
C GLN A 123 -2.20 35.49 5.10
N GLY A 124 -3.16 35.73 6.01
CA GLY A 124 -3.94 34.67 6.65
C GLY A 124 -4.69 33.80 5.63
N SER A 125 -5.37 34.41 4.66
CA SER A 125 -6.09 33.68 3.62
C SER A 125 -5.16 32.87 2.71
N LEU A 126 -3.99 33.40 2.37
CA LEU A 126 -2.99 32.72 1.54
C LEU A 126 -2.48 31.46 2.21
N TRP A 127 -2.08 31.55 3.49
CA TRP A 127 -1.61 30.38 4.24
C TRP A 127 -2.71 29.37 4.48
N LEU A 128 -3.93 29.83 4.81
CA LEU A 128 -5.06 28.95 5.01
C LEU A 128 -5.39 28.17 3.73
N ALA A 129 -5.43 28.84 2.57
CA ALA A 129 -5.69 28.21 1.28
C ALA A 129 -4.56 27.23 0.88
N THR A 130 -3.30 27.60 1.15
CA THR A 130 -2.14 26.74 0.87
C THR A 130 -2.12 25.48 1.74
N LEU A 131 -2.49 25.61 3.01
CA LEU A 131 -2.52 24.50 3.96
C LEU A 131 -3.79 23.66 3.86
N ALA A 132 -4.89 24.18 3.33
CA ALA A 132 -6.17 23.47 3.24
C ALA A 132 -6.05 22.09 2.54
N PRO A 133 -5.37 21.94 1.38
CA PRO A 133 -5.14 20.63 0.76
C PRO A 133 -4.38 19.66 1.66
N VAL A 134 -3.32 20.14 2.33
CA VAL A 134 -2.48 19.33 3.21
C VAL A 134 -3.28 18.86 4.43
N LEU A 135 -4.02 19.78 5.04
CA LEU A 135 -4.85 19.50 6.21
C LEU A 135 -5.99 18.55 5.87
N TRP A 136 -6.69 18.74 4.75
CA TRP A 136 -7.76 17.83 4.33
C TRP A 136 -7.23 16.40 4.15
N PHE A 137 -6.14 16.24 3.39
CA PHE A 137 -5.52 14.93 3.17
C PHE A 137 -5.12 14.28 4.50
N ALA A 138 -4.43 15.04 5.38
CA ALA A 138 -4.01 14.55 6.69
C ALA A 138 -5.23 14.15 7.55
N THR A 139 -6.25 14.99 7.64
CA THR A 139 -7.47 14.73 8.41
C THR A 139 -8.18 13.49 7.90
N VAL A 140 -8.43 13.37 6.59
CA VAL A 140 -9.06 12.19 6.00
C VAL A 140 -8.21 10.95 6.26
N PHE A 141 -6.90 11.03 6.05
CA PHE A 141 -6.00 9.91 6.28
C PHE A 141 -6.01 9.45 7.74
N LEU A 142 -6.02 10.38 8.69
CA LEU A 142 -6.06 10.11 10.14
C LEU A 142 -7.40 9.52 10.58
N LEU A 143 -8.53 10.12 10.17
CA LEU A 143 -9.86 9.67 10.57
C LEU A 143 -10.23 8.31 9.98
N THR A 144 -9.69 7.97 8.81
CA THR A 144 -10.00 6.72 8.11
C THR A 144 -8.97 5.61 8.36
N ARG A 145 -8.11 5.74 9.38
CA ARG A 145 -7.10 4.70 9.72
C ARG A 145 -7.72 3.38 10.17
N GLY A 146 -8.88 3.42 10.83
CA GLY A 146 -9.61 2.24 11.32
C GLY A 146 -10.82 1.85 10.46
N SER A 147 -11.10 2.55 9.36
CA SER A 147 -12.26 2.30 8.50
C SER A 147 -11.87 1.48 7.26
N ALA A 148 -12.88 1.01 6.53
CA ALA A 148 -12.68 0.41 5.21
C ALA A 148 -11.92 1.37 4.26
N ALA A 149 -11.01 0.82 3.44
CA ALA A 149 -10.15 1.60 2.56
C ALA A 149 -10.93 2.45 1.55
N TRP A 150 -12.09 1.97 1.06
CA TRP A 150 -12.95 2.72 0.14
C TRP A 150 -13.41 4.06 0.72
N VAL A 151 -13.76 4.11 2.01
CA VAL A 151 -14.23 5.34 2.67
C VAL A 151 -13.16 6.43 2.56
N ARG A 152 -11.89 6.07 2.79
CA ARG A 152 -10.75 6.96 2.59
C ARG A 152 -10.68 7.49 1.16
N ILE A 153 -10.75 6.59 0.18
CA ILE A 153 -10.63 6.96 -1.23
C ILE A 153 -11.76 7.91 -1.65
N VAL A 154 -13.00 7.66 -1.24
CA VAL A 154 -14.13 8.55 -1.56
C VAL A 154 -13.93 9.95 -0.98
N TRP A 155 -13.53 10.07 0.29
CA TRP A 155 -13.25 11.36 0.91
C TRP A 155 -12.07 12.10 0.27
N LEU A 156 -11.05 11.36 -0.17
CA LEU A 156 -9.92 11.95 -0.88
C LEU A 156 -10.33 12.43 -2.28
N ILE A 157 -11.13 11.68 -3.03
CA ILE A 157 -11.64 12.12 -4.34
C ILE A 157 -12.54 13.34 -4.18
N ALA A 158 -13.43 13.34 -3.18
CA ALA A 158 -14.28 14.49 -2.88
C ALA A 158 -13.45 15.74 -2.59
N GLY A 159 -12.39 15.62 -1.78
CA GLY A 159 -11.49 16.73 -1.53
C GLY A 159 -10.69 17.17 -2.76
N VAL A 160 -10.33 16.27 -3.68
CA VAL A 160 -9.69 16.64 -4.95
C VAL A 160 -10.61 17.58 -5.73
N VAL A 161 -11.89 17.25 -5.89
CA VAL A 161 -12.85 18.12 -6.59
C VAL A 161 -13.08 19.44 -5.84
N LEU A 162 -13.11 19.40 -4.51
CA LEU A 162 -13.37 20.58 -3.68
C LEU A 162 -12.19 21.58 -3.68
N LEU A 163 -10.97 21.08 -3.58
CA LEU A 163 -9.76 21.87 -3.30
C LEU A 163 -8.97 22.25 -4.55
N VAL A 164 -9.48 21.92 -5.74
CA VAL A 164 -8.93 22.41 -7.01
C VAL A 164 -8.77 23.94 -6.88
N PRO A 165 -7.64 24.51 -7.33
CA PRO A 165 -7.43 25.94 -7.36
C PRO A 165 -8.26 26.62 -8.49
N TRP A 166 -9.59 26.48 -8.42
CA TRP A 166 -10.58 27.03 -9.35
C TRP A 166 -10.33 28.47 -9.78
N PRO A 167 -10.05 29.44 -8.89
CA PRO A 167 -9.81 30.82 -9.32
C PRO A 167 -8.70 30.92 -10.37
N PHE A 168 -7.62 30.15 -10.25
CA PHE A 168 -6.51 30.19 -11.18
C PHE A 168 -6.77 29.37 -12.44
N VAL A 169 -7.49 28.26 -12.33
CA VAL A 169 -7.95 27.46 -13.48
C VAL A 169 -8.85 28.30 -14.39
N LEU A 170 -9.81 29.03 -13.81
CA LEU A 170 -10.75 29.87 -14.56
C LEU A 170 -10.04 31.05 -15.25
N ILE A 171 -9.10 31.70 -14.57
CA ILE A 171 -8.34 32.82 -15.15
C ILE A 171 -7.37 32.33 -16.24
N GLY A 172 -6.74 31.16 -16.05
CA GLY A 172 -5.82 30.58 -17.04
C GLY A 172 -6.50 30.11 -18.32
N ALA A 173 -7.75 29.63 -18.24
CA ALA A 173 -8.52 29.17 -19.39
C ALA A 173 -9.00 30.31 -20.33
N VAL A 174 -9.08 31.54 -19.84
CA VAL A 174 -9.56 32.72 -20.60
C VAL A 174 -8.39 33.51 -21.23
N GLY A 175 -7.14 33.20 -20.88
CA GLY A 175 -5.94 33.91 -21.33
C GLY A 175 -5.24 33.33 -22.57
N GLN A 176 -5.87 32.39 -23.28
CA GLN A 176 -5.45 31.90 -24.61
C GLN A 176 -6.27 32.59 -25.69
#